data_AF-A0A947AN17-F1
#
_entry.id   AF-A0A947AN17-F1
#
_cell.length_a   1.000
_cell.length_b   1.000
_cell.length_c   1.000
_cell.angle_alpha   90.00
_cell.angle_beta   90.00
_cell.angle_gamma   90.00
#
_symmetry.space_group_name_H-M   'P 1'
#
loop_
_entity.id
_entity.type
_entity.pdbx_description
1 polymer ?
#
loop_
_entity_poly.entity_id
_entity_poly.type
_entity_poly.pdbx_seq_one_letter_code
_entity_poly.pdbx_strand_id
1 'polypeptide(L)'
;MDSKKLIKIYLYTRFERSWHWIQALLIILLTITGFEVHGSYTLLGFNRAVELHNFLGLTWLVLFAFFVFWLFTTGEWKQYIPTTRK
;
A
#
# COMPACT_ATOMS: atom_id res chain seq x y z
N MET A 1 4.85 -25.34 35.02
CA MET A 1 4.36 -24.76 33.75
C MET A 1 5.24 -23.57 33.45
N ASP A 2 6.09 -23.69 32.43
CA ASP A 2 7.06 -22.65 32.08
C ASP A 2 6.32 -21.47 31.46
N SER A 3 6.33 -20.32 32.13
CA SER A 3 5.59 -19.14 31.68
C SER A 3 6.39 -18.49 30.54
N LYS A 4 6.00 -18.80 29.31
CA LYS A 4 6.67 -18.29 28.10
C LYS A 4 6.53 -16.76 28.08
N LYS A 5 7.62 -16.05 28.38
CA LYS A 5 7.65 -14.58 28.38
C LYS A 5 7.34 -14.06 26.98
N LEU A 6 6.23 -13.36 26.83
CA LEU A 6 5.87 -12.72 25.56
C LEU A 6 6.80 -11.51 25.32
N ILE A 7 7.53 -11.55 24.21
CA ILE A 7 8.41 -10.46 23.78
C ILE A 7 7.68 -9.71 22.67
N LYS A 8 7.49 -8.40 22.84
CA LYS A 8 6.99 -7.53 21.77
C LYS A 8 8.11 -7.30 20.77
N ILE A 9 7.88 -7.71 19.52
CA ILE A 9 8.81 -7.51 18.41
C ILE A 9 8.22 -6.44 17.49
N TYR A 10 9.05 -5.51 17.08
CA TYR A 10 8.68 -4.46 16.16
C TYR A 10 9.01 -4.91 14.73
N LEU A 11 7.98 -5.39 14.02
CA LEU A 11 8.15 -6.00 12.69
C LEU A 11 8.21 -4.97 11.57
N TYR A 12 7.32 -3.96 11.59
CA TYR A 12 7.22 -2.96 10.52
C TYR A 12 7.76 -1.60 10.95
N THR A 13 8.69 -1.08 10.16
CA THR A 13 9.25 0.26 10.30
C THR A 13 8.18 1.36 10.21
N ARG A 14 8.52 2.57 10.69
CA ARG A 14 7.63 3.72 10.55
C ARG A 14 7.38 4.04 9.08
N PHE A 15 8.42 3.90 8.26
CA PHE A 15 8.34 4.10 6.82
C PHE A 15 7.34 3.15 6.16
N GLU A 16 7.44 1.83 6.39
CA GLU A 16 6.53 0.84 5.77
C GLU A 16 5.07 1.10 6.14
N ARG A 17 4.80 1.51 7.38
CA ARG A 17 3.44 1.87 7.82
C ARG A 17 2.94 3.12 7.13
N SER A 18 3.75 4.18 7.09
CA SER A 18 3.39 5.41 6.38
C SER A 18 3.16 5.16 4.90
N TRP A 19 4.03 4.38 4.25
CA TRP A 19 3.89 4.00 2.85
C TRP A 19 2.59 3.22 2.61
N HIS A 20 2.29 2.24 3.46
CA HIS A 20 1.06 1.45 3.35
C HIS A 20 -0.20 2.32 3.46
N TRP A 21 -0.24 3.27 4.40
CA TRP A 21 -1.39 4.17 4.54
C TRP A 21 -1.56 5.12 3.35
N ILE A 22 -0.46 5.64 2.79
CA ILE A 22 -0.51 6.44 1.56
C ILE A 22 -1.02 5.59 0.39
N GLN A 23 -0.53 4.35 0.27
CA GLN A 23 -0.96 3.41 -0.76
C GLN A 23 -2.45 3.07 -0.64
N ALA A 24 -2.94 2.83 0.58
CA ALA A 24 -4.35 2.58 0.86
C ALA A 24 -5.23 3.78 0.47
N LEU A 25 -4.82 5.02 0.81
CA LEU A 25 -5.53 6.23 0.42
C LEU A 25 -5.62 6.36 -1.10
N LEU A 26 -4.53 6.12 -1.82
CA LEU A 26 -4.51 6.17 -3.28
C LEU A 26 -5.44 5.12 -3.90
N ILE A 27 -5.44 3.89 -3.40
CA ILE A 27 -6.35 2.84 -3.87
C ILE A 27 -7.82 3.21 -3.61
N ILE A 28 -8.15 3.82 -2.48
CA ILE A 28 -9.51 4.29 -2.20
C ILE A 28 -9.91 5.37 -3.21
N LEU A 29 -9.05 6.36 -3.48
CA LEU A 29 -9.33 7.40 -4.47
C LEU A 29 -9.44 6.85 -5.89
N LEU A 30 -8.62 5.86 -6.24
CA LEU A 30 -8.72 5.12 -7.51
C LEU A 30 -10.04 4.37 -7.62
N THR A 31 -10.50 3.76 -6.54
CA THR A 31 -11.79 3.07 -6.49
C THR A 31 -12.94 4.06 -6.70
N ILE A 32 -12.91 5.20 -6.01
CA ILE A 32 -13.91 6.27 -6.14
C ILE A 32 -13.95 6.78 -7.58
N THR A 33 -12.81 7.25 -8.11
CA THR A 33 -12.75 7.77 -9.48
C THR A 33 -13.07 6.69 -10.52
N GLY A 34 -12.67 5.43 -10.28
CA GLY A 34 -12.92 4.31 -11.18
C GLY A 34 -14.41 3.98 -11.30
N PHE A 35 -15.15 3.94 -10.18
CA PHE A 35 -16.60 3.72 -10.20
C PHE A 35 -17.35 4.85 -10.92
N GLU A 36 -16.90 6.10 -10.75
CA GLU A 36 -17.46 7.24 -11.48
C GLU A 36 -17.18 7.15 -12.99
N VAL A 37 -15.96 6.77 -13.40
CA VAL A 37 -15.62 6.53 -14.82
C VAL A 37 -16.49 5.44 -15.44
N HIS A 38 -16.90 4.43 -14.67
CA HIS A 38 -17.83 3.39 -15.10
C HIS A 38 -19.32 3.81 -15.03
N GLY A 39 -19.62 5.05 -14.61
CA GLY A 39 -20.98 5.57 -14.56
C GLY A 39 -21.81 5.07 -13.38
N SER A 40 -21.19 4.54 -12.32
CA SER A 40 -21.93 4.07 -11.12
C SER A 40 -22.59 5.21 -10.34
N TYR A 41 -22.00 6.41 -10.42
CA TYR A 41 -22.50 7.66 -9.84
C TYR A 41 -21.80 8.85 -10.51
N THR A 42 -22.23 10.07 -10.17
CA THR A 42 -21.62 11.32 -10.65
C THR A 42 -21.22 12.18 -9.45
N LEU A 43 -19.94 12.57 -9.36
CA LEU A 43 -19.38 13.39 -8.28
C LEU A 43 -18.50 14.52 -8.83
N LEU A 44 -17.56 14.20 -9.74
CA LEU A 44 -16.61 15.13 -10.36
C LEU A 44 -16.93 15.42 -11.84
N GLY A 45 -17.67 14.52 -12.50
CA GLY A 45 -17.89 14.50 -13.94
C GLY A 45 -16.85 13.64 -14.68
N PHE A 46 -17.28 12.96 -15.75
CA PHE A 46 -16.50 11.93 -16.44
C PHE A 46 -15.07 12.35 -16.80
N ASN A 47 -14.89 13.49 -17.46
CA ASN A 47 -13.58 13.96 -17.90
C ASN A 47 -12.63 14.14 -16.69
N ARG A 48 -13.09 14.81 -15.64
CA ARG A 48 -12.29 15.04 -14.44
C ARG A 48 -11.99 13.76 -13.68
N ALA A 49 -12.95 12.83 -13.62
CA ALA A 49 -12.76 11.52 -13.02
C ALA A 49 -11.68 10.71 -13.75
N VAL A 50 -11.68 10.71 -15.09
CA VAL A 50 -10.64 10.04 -15.90
C VAL A 50 -9.26 10.66 -15.68
N GLU A 51 -9.14 12.00 -15.74
CA GLU A 51 -7.87 12.70 -15.50
C GLU A 51 -7.29 12.35 -14.14
N LEU A 52 -8.11 12.42 -13.09
CA LEU A 52 -7.69 12.15 -11.73
C LEU A 52 -7.34 10.66 -11.54
N HIS A 53 -8.13 9.74 -12.11
CA HIS A 53 -7.85 8.31 -12.05
C HIS A 53 -6.49 7.98 -12.67
N ASN A 54 -6.21 8.52 -13.86
CA ASN A 54 -4.94 8.31 -14.55
C ASN A 54 -3.75 8.86 -13.74
N PHE A 55 -3.88 10.08 -13.20
CA PHE A 55 -2.85 10.69 -12.37
C PHE A 55 -2.59 9.88 -11.09
N LEU A 56 -3.65 9.48 -10.39
CA LEU A 56 -3.55 8.66 -9.18
C LEU A 56 -2.92 7.29 -9.48
N GLY A 57 -3.27 6.68 -10.62
CA GLY A 57 -2.74 5.39 -11.04
C GLY A 57 -1.25 5.44 -11.33
N LEU A 58 -0.79 6.47 -12.04
CA LEU A 58 0.63 6.68 -12.29
C LEU A 58 1.39 6.99 -10.99
N THR A 59 0.83 7.83 -10.12
CA THR A 59 1.41 8.15 -8.80
C THR A 59 1.55 6.89 -7.95
N TRP A 60 0.52 6.04 -7.93
CA TRP A 60 0.54 4.75 -7.25
C TRP A 60 1.64 3.83 -7.78
N LEU A 61 1.79 3.73 -9.11
CA LEU A 61 2.83 2.91 -9.74
C LEU A 61 4.24 3.37 -9.36
N VAL A 62 4.48 4.68 -9.34
CA VAL A 62 5.75 5.27 -8.91
C VAL A 62 6.03 4.95 -7.43
N LEU A 63 5.04 5.12 -6.55
CA LEU A 63 5.18 4.78 -5.13
C LEU A 63 5.42 3.28 -4.90
N PHE A 64 4.82 2.42 -5.73
CA PHE A 64 5.08 0.99 -5.70
C PHE A 64 6.53 0.67 -6.08
N ALA A 65 7.06 1.29 -7.14
CA ALA A 65 8.47 1.13 -7.52
C ALA A 65 9.43 1.55 -6.40
N PHE A 66 9.13 2.67 -5.69
CA PHE A 66 9.91 3.09 -4.53
C PHE A 66 9.85 2.10 -3.37
N PHE A 67 8.70 1.45 -3.13
CA PHE A 67 8.58 0.43 -2.10
C PHE A 67 9.36 -0.83 -2.43
N VAL A 68 9.32 -1.27 -3.68
CA VAL A 68 10.13 -2.39 -4.15
C VAL A 68 11.62 -2.07 -3.95
N PHE A 69 12.05 -0.87 -4.34
CA PHE A 69 13.42 -0.40 -4.09
C PHE A 69 13.78 -0.39 -2.59
N TRP A 70 12.90 0.14 -1.75
CA TRP A 70 13.07 0.14 -0.29
C TRP A 70 13.25 -1.27 0.24
N LEU A 71 12.38 -2.19 -0.16
CA LEU A 71 12.38 -3.57 0.31
C LEU A 71 13.71 -4.27 0.00
N PHE A 72 14.25 -4.05 -1.22
CA PHE A 72 15.54 -4.59 -1.61
C PHE A 72 16.72 -3.96 -0.88
N THR A 73 16.75 -2.63 -0.75
CA THR A 73 17.90 -1.91 -0.17
C THR A 73 18.00 -2.05 1.35
N THR A 74 16.87 -2.18 2.05
CA THR A 74 16.83 -2.34 3.51
C THR A 74 16.90 -3.78 3.98
N GLY A 75 16.62 -4.74 3.08
CA GLY A 75 16.56 -6.16 3.44
C GLY A 75 15.29 -6.55 4.19
N GLU A 76 14.30 -5.65 4.26
CA GLU A 76 13.02 -5.89 4.92
C GLU A 76 12.27 -7.08 4.30
N TRP A 77 12.56 -7.48 3.05
CA TRP A 77 11.99 -8.70 2.45
C TRP A 77 12.25 -9.97 3.27
N LYS A 78 13.33 -10.00 4.07
CA LYS A 78 13.68 -11.16 4.90
C LYS A 78 12.61 -11.51 5.92
N GLN A 79 11.79 -10.54 6.34
CA GLN A 79 10.69 -10.76 7.27
C GLN A 79 9.59 -11.67 6.68
N TYR A 80 9.53 -11.79 5.35
CA TYR A 80 8.54 -12.63 4.65
C TYR A 80 9.04 -14.06 4.38
N ILE A 81 10.28 -14.39 4.76
CA ILE A 81 10.81 -15.74 4.61
C ILE A 81 10.26 -16.60 5.75
N PRO A 82 9.46 -17.64 5.47
CA PRO A 82 8.97 -18.53 6.52
C PRO A 82 10.12 -19.32 7.15
N THR A 83 10.07 -19.47 8.48
CA THR A 83 11.01 -20.36 9.20
C THR A 83 10.51 -21.80 9.12
N THR A 84 11.44 -22.75 8.90
CA THR A 84 11.16 -24.19 8.90
C THR A 84 11.36 -24.83 10.28
N ARG A 85 11.76 -24.06 11.29
CA ARG A 85 11.95 -24.57 12.65
C ARG A 85 10.59 -24.74 13.35
N LYS A 86 10.33 -25.96 13.82
CA LYS A 86 9.20 -26.30 14.69
C LYS A 86 9.41 -25.75 16.10
#